data_AF-A0A136ITE7-F1
#
_entry.id   AF-A0A136ITE7-F1
#
_cell.length_a   1.000
_cell.length_b   1.000
_cell.length_c   1.000
_cell.angle_alpha   90.00
_cell.angle_beta   90.00
_cell.angle_gamma   90.00
#
_symmetry.space_group_name_H-M   'P 1'
#
loop_
_entity.id
_entity.type
_entity.pdbx_description
1 polymer ?
#
loop_
_entity_poly.entity_id
_entity_poly.type
_entity_poly.pdbx_seq_one_letter_code
_entity_poly.pdbx_strand_id
1 'polypeptide(L)'
;MPRSSEGYLWHAEDGVTTGLETDAVVPSSTTIRDEYDVVIIGAGFAGLAAARELAQGNGSGQPLGVLLMDGRDRIGGRTWTARALGGNSFEMGGTWVHWTQPFVYSEIVRYGLDSKLKTSSGAADTTHLGFKSLASEHMAQRPLADHGAAMTRLAHKFWTIDGLTSQQLMPYPLDPLREPIAPAWSRYDHLTVRERLDAITDETDEDKGAFEAFLSTFGGVSGAETGWAETLRWYALAGHDFARIIEFAGVYKIGGSGMTGLARAMLSDCTGVDRLMGAVVRGIAQEGGVVTITTEDDRKIRARRAVCTIPLNSLGNVDFSPPLDPNRREAVDRGHVCMVPKIHMKLKHKHAPFFKCAQAASSSTLSATQGPAYAFALSDHHGASGHEDATYAIAFGYSGALKDHKDSTGIISTFQRELAPDAQVEAYLTHDWPADPLTRGSWASLGPADKPGDTLRHLAALQAPHGLLEMASGDWAKGWRGFIDGAIESGITTARAARRGIEEAAPSAGISDLKVTALLYFDKSRYLGLVSKAGVLAGGAISEPGSCALE
;
A
#
# COMPACT_ATOMS: atom_id res chain seq x y z
N MET A 1 -6.20 29.09 5.02
CA MET A 1 -6.36 27.84 4.25
C MET A 1 -7.07 26.81 5.13
N PRO A 2 -7.71 25.77 4.58
CA PRO A 2 -8.29 24.71 5.40
C PRO A 2 -7.20 24.05 6.28
N ARG A 3 -7.58 23.65 7.49
CA ARG A 3 -6.68 23.07 8.49
C ARG A 3 -7.31 21.82 9.06
N SER A 4 -6.55 20.73 9.07
CA SER A 4 -6.98 19.49 9.71
C SER A 4 -6.66 19.57 11.21
N SER A 5 -7.40 18.82 12.03
CA SER A 5 -7.05 18.58 13.43
C SER A 5 -5.74 17.79 13.59
N GLU A 6 -5.21 17.24 12.50
CA GLU A 6 -4.10 16.31 12.49
C GLU A 6 -2.75 16.94 12.11
N GLY A 7 -1.67 16.22 12.47
CA GLY A 7 -0.30 16.64 12.24
C GLY A 7 0.27 17.53 13.35
N TYR A 8 1.59 17.49 13.45
CA TYR A 8 2.37 18.16 14.47
C TYR A 8 3.57 18.84 13.80
N LEU A 9 3.82 20.11 14.16
CA LEU A 9 5.00 20.88 13.78
C LEU A 9 5.65 21.44 15.05
N TRP A 10 6.94 21.20 15.21
CA TRP A 10 7.79 21.91 16.15
C TRP A 10 8.75 22.81 15.37
N HIS A 11 8.93 24.04 15.83
CA HIS A 11 9.88 25.03 15.31
C HIS A 11 10.69 25.61 16.48
N ALA A 12 11.99 25.77 16.30
CA ALA A 12 12.89 26.26 17.34
C ALA A 12 12.52 27.66 17.85
N GLU A 13 12.03 28.52 16.95
CA GLU A 13 11.68 29.92 17.28
C GLU A 13 10.17 30.11 17.52
N ASP A 14 9.32 29.37 16.79
CA ASP A 14 7.86 29.59 16.80
C ASP A 14 7.11 28.61 17.72
N GLY A 15 7.83 27.67 18.33
CA GLY A 15 7.26 26.67 19.22
C GLY A 15 6.46 25.60 18.48
N VAL A 16 5.33 25.19 19.05
CA VAL A 16 4.55 24.03 18.59
C VAL A 16 3.26 24.46 17.92
N THR A 17 2.97 23.86 16.76
CA THR A 17 1.68 23.93 16.07
C THR A 17 1.10 22.53 15.92
N THR A 18 -0.12 22.33 16.46
CA THR A 18 -0.92 21.12 16.24
C THR A 18 -2.04 21.40 15.25
N GLY A 19 -2.34 20.43 14.38
CA GLY A 19 -3.30 20.62 13.30
C GLY A 19 -2.68 21.46 12.17
N LEU A 20 -2.30 20.80 11.07
CA LEU A 20 -1.57 21.43 9.98
C LEU A 20 -2.50 21.88 8.85
N GLU A 21 -2.08 22.91 8.13
CA GLU A 21 -2.79 23.39 6.95
C GLU A 21 -2.71 22.34 5.85
N THR A 22 -3.84 22.06 5.22
CA THR A 22 -3.91 21.10 4.13
C THR A 22 -5.16 21.30 3.31
N ASP A 23 -5.01 21.14 2.00
CA ASP A 23 -6.15 21.07 1.10
C ASP A 23 -6.89 19.73 1.23
N ALA A 24 -6.47 18.79 2.07
CA ALA A 24 -7.17 17.51 2.23
C ALA A 24 -8.51 17.66 2.97
N VAL A 25 -8.72 18.76 3.71
CA VAL A 25 -9.97 19.03 4.43
C VAL A 25 -11.09 19.31 3.43
N VAL A 26 -12.17 18.52 3.51
CA VAL A 26 -13.34 18.66 2.64
C VAL A 26 -14.62 18.74 3.48
N PRO A 27 -15.59 19.57 3.10
CA PRO A 27 -16.85 19.63 3.83
C PRO A 27 -17.74 18.42 3.50
N SER A 28 -18.54 18.02 4.48
CA SER A 28 -19.71 17.16 4.29
C SER A 28 -20.70 17.78 3.30
N SER A 29 -21.54 16.95 2.69
CA SER A 29 -22.70 17.43 1.93
C SER A 29 -23.66 18.20 2.84
N THR A 30 -24.34 19.22 2.29
CA THR A 30 -25.33 20.02 3.03
C THR A 30 -26.52 19.20 3.50
N THR A 31 -26.85 18.15 2.75
CA THR A 31 -27.91 17.20 3.05
C THR A 31 -27.38 15.79 2.79
N ILE A 32 -27.73 14.86 3.67
CA ILE A 32 -27.51 13.42 3.49
C ILE A 32 -28.86 12.72 3.53
N ARG A 33 -28.98 11.60 2.81
CA ARG A 33 -30.15 10.73 2.80
C ARG A 33 -30.14 9.82 4.02
N ASP A 34 -31.31 9.31 4.38
CA ASP A 34 -31.44 8.30 5.43
C ASP A 34 -31.03 6.90 4.94
N GLU A 35 -31.16 6.64 3.63
CA GLU A 35 -30.86 5.37 2.99
C GLU A 35 -30.08 5.54 1.69
N TYR A 36 -29.15 4.62 1.44
CA TYR A 36 -28.28 4.58 0.26
C TYR A 36 -28.27 3.19 -0.40
N ASP A 37 -27.87 3.12 -1.67
CA ASP A 37 -27.53 1.82 -2.27
C ASP A 37 -26.20 1.31 -1.70
N VAL A 38 -25.21 2.20 -1.63
CA VAL A 38 -23.86 1.87 -1.13
C VAL A 38 -23.34 2.94 -0.17
N VAL A 39 -22.83 2.51 0.98
CA VAL A 39 -22.02 3.36 1.88
C VAL A 39 -20.56 2.92 1.80
N ILE A 40 -19.66 3.88 1.63
CA ILE A 40 -18.20 3.66 1.62
C ILE A 40 -17.64 4.22 2.92
N ILE A 41 -17.00 3.36 3.71
CA ILE A 41 -16.46 3.69 5.03
C ILE A 41 -14.95 3.92 4.90
N GLY A 42 -14.55 5.18 4.90
CA GLY A 42 -13.19 5.69 4.74
C GLY A 42 -13.04 6.44 3.41
N ALA A 43 -12.50 7.66 3.46
CA ALA A 43 -12.17 8.53 2.34
C ALA A 43 -10.66 8.54 2.04
N GLY A 44 -9.96 7.45 2.36
CA GLY A 44 -8.62 7.17 1.82
C GLY A 44 -8.65 6.80 0.34
N PHE A 45 -7.49 6.52 -0.26
CA PHE A 45 -7.40 6.21 -1.69
C PHE A 45 -8.26 5.01 -2.14
N ALA A 46 -8.44 4.00 -1.29
CA ALA A 46 -9.37 2.89 -1.56
C ALA A 46 -10.83 3.38 -1.65
N GLY A 47 -11.27 4.20 -0.70
CA GLY A 47 -12.62 4.76 -0.70
C GLY A 47 -12.87 5.78 -1.80
N LEU A 48 -11.89 6.63 -2.13
CA LEU A 48 -11.97 7.56 -3.25
C LEU A 48 -12.07 6.82 -4.58
N ALA A 49 -11.26 5.77 -4.78
CA ALA A 49 -11.35 4.92 -5.96
C ALA A 49 -12.71 4.23 -6.06
N ALA A 50 -13.22 3.69 -4.95
CA ALA A 50 -14.53 3.06 -4.89
C ALA A 50 -15.67 4.04 -5.18
N ALA A 51 -15.62 5.25 -4.60
CA ALA A 51 -16.62 6.29 -4.80
C ALA A 51 -16.66 6.73 -6.26
N ARG A 52 -15.50 6.93 -6.88
CA ARG A 52 -15.39 7.29 -8.29
C ARG A 52 -15.94 6.20 -9.19
N GLU A 53 -15.58 4.94 -8.94
CA GLU A 53 -16.07 3.79 -9.72
C GLU A 53 -17.60 3.65 -9.61
N LEU A 54 -18.16 3.83 -8.41
CA LEU A 54 -19.60 3.79 -8.20
C LEU A 54 -20.33 4.99 -8.82
N ALA A 55 -19.72 6.17 -8.80
CA ALA A 55 -20.29 7.39 -9.41
C ALA A 55 -20.37 7.30 -10.94
N GLN A 56 -19.32 6.77 -11.59
CA GLN A 56 -19.27 6.65 -13.05
C GLN A 56 -20.23 5.59 -13.60
N GLY A 57 -20.50 4.54 -12.81
CA GLY A 57 -21.37 3.44 -13.21
C GLY A 57 -20.84 2.63 -14.40
N ASN A 58 -21.71 1.81 -15.00
CA ASN A 58 -21.37 0.94 -16.13
C ASN A 58 -22.00 1.39 -17.46
N GLY A 59 -22.58 2.59 -17.52
CA GLY A 59 -23.24 3.13 -18.72
C GLY A 59 -24.61 2.53 -19.06
N SER A 60 -25.09 1.50 -18.34
CA SER A 60 -26.36 0.80 -18.62
C SER A 60 -27.35 0.79 -17.45
N GLY A 61 -26.97 1.26 -16.26
CA GLY A 61 -27.77 1.21 -15.04
C GLY A 61 -28.23 2.57 -14.51
N GLN A 62 -29.22 2.55 -13.62
CA GLN A 62 -29.63 3.72 -12.85
C GLN A 62 -28.47 4.23 -11.97
N PRO A 63 -28.34 5.55 -11.75
CA PRO A 63 -27.40 6.10 -10.78
C PRO A 63 -27.66 5.52 -9.40
N LEU A 64 -26.61 5.10 -8.70
CA LEU A 64 -26.71 4.60 -7.34
C LEU A 64 -26.69 5.78 -6.36
N GLY A 65 -27.48 5.68 -5.29
CA GLY A 65 -27.29 6.53 -4.12
C GLY A 65 -26.04 6.07 -3.37
N VAL A 66 -25.00 6.91 -3.35
CA VAL A 66 -23.72 6.60 -2.70
C VAL A 66 -23.40 7.63 -1.63
N LEU A 67 -23.00 7.15 -0.45
CA LEU A 67 -22.39 7.96 0.60
C LEU A 67 -20.92 7.58 0.77
N LEU A 68 -20.03 8.57 0.75
CA LEU A 68 -18.65 8.45 1.21
C LEU A 68 -18.55 9.06 2.62
N MET A 69 -18.16 8.27 3.61
CA MET A 69 -17.98 8.76 4.99
C MET A 69 -16.57 8.51 5.52
N ASP A 70 -16.07 9.39 6.39
CA ASP A 70 -14.78 9.22 7.06
C ASP A 70 -14.86 9.76 8.50
N GLY A 71 -14.11 9.14 9.40
CA GLY A 71 -13.97 9.62 10.78
C GLY A 71 -13.15 10.91 10.89
N ARG A 72 -12.36 11.25 9.88
CA ARG A 72 -11.51 12.44 9.81
C ARG A 72 -12.24 13.62 9.19
N ASP A 73 -11.70 14.82 9.42
CA ASP A 73 -12.14 16.05 8.74
C ASP A 73 -11.61 16.19 7.29
N ARG A 74 -10.82 15.21 6.84
CA ARG A 74 -10.06 15.25 5.59
C ARG A 74 -10.12 13.92 4.83
N ILE A 75 -9.87 13.99 3.53
CA ILE A 75 -9.66 12.82 2.66
C ILE A 75 -8.21 12.34 2.70
N GLY A 76 -7.94 11.23 2.00
CA GLY A 76 -6.61 10.67 1.77
C GLY A 76 -6.18 9.63 2.81
N GLY A 77 -6.84 9.57 3.97
CA GLY A 77 -6.56 8.57 5.02
C GLY A 77 -5.09 8.64 5.47
N ARG A 78 -4.35 7.54 5.30
CA ARG A 78 -2.90 7.43 5.57
C ARG A 78 -1.99 8.26 4.66
N THR A 79 -2.56 9.03 3.73
CA THR A 79 -1.80 9.80 2.76
C THR A 79 -2.39 11.19 2.61
N TRP A 80 -1.67 12.21 3.06
CA TRP A 80 -2.05 13.62 2.90
C TRP A 80 -0.82 14.52 2.93
N THR A 81 -0.95 15.66 2.29
CA THR A 81 0.09 16.67 2.15
C THR A 81 -0.24 17.87 3.02
N ALA A 82 0.64 18.20 3.97
CA ALA A 82 0.57 19.42 4.78
C ALA A 82 1.29 20.59 4.09
N ARG A 83 0.87 21.82 4.39
CA ARG A 83 1.56 23.07 4.03
C ARG A 83 2.13 23.71 5.27
N ALA A 84 3.43 23.97 5.28
CA ALA A 84 4.11 24.57 6.43
C ALA A 84 5.40 25.28 6.00
N LEU A 85 6.06 25.95 6.95
CA LEU A 85 7.43 26.47 6.79
C LEU A 85 7.61 27.29 5.50
N GLY A 86 6.80 28.34 5.31
CA GLY A 86 6.88 29.20 4.12
C GLY A 86 6.20 28.63 2.87
N GLY A 87 5.17 27.80 3.03
CA GLY A 87 4.38 27.25 1.91
C GLY A 87 4.93 25.97 1.28
N ASN A 88 5.95 25.37 1.92
CA ASN A 88 6.49 24.07 1.55
C ASN A 88 5.44 22.96 1.75
N SER A 89 5.48 21.94 0.88
CA SER A 89 4.59 20.78 0.91
C SER A 89 5.27 19.58 1.58
N PHE A 90 4.63 19.01 2.60
CA PHE A 90 5.15 17.87 3.36
C PHE A 90 4.19 16.69 3.27
N GLU A 91 4.66 15.56 2.76
CA GLU A 91 3.83 14.35 2.70
C GLU A 91 3.81 13.67 4.07
N MET A 92 2.70 13.78 4.78
CA MET A 92 2.58 13.32 6.17
C MET A 92 2.49 11.80 6.31
N GLY A 93 2.25 11.09 5.20
CA GLY A 93 2.17 9.62 5.14
C GLY A 93 2.72 9.06 3.84
N GLY A 94 1.89 8.37 3.04
CA GLY A 94 2.28 7.88 1.71
C GLY A 94 2.88 8.99 0.82
N THR A 95 3.90 8.65 0.00
CA THR A 95 4.68 9.68 -0.73
C THR A 95 5.09 9.23 -2.11
N TRP A 96 5.72 8.06 -2.17
CA TRP A 96 6.40 7.63 -3.38
C TRP A 96 5.50 6.81 -4.29
N VAL A 97 5.66 7.01 -5.59
CA VAL A 97 4.88 6.42 -6.67
C VAL A 97 5.81 6.05 -7.82
N HIS A 98 5.41 5.11 -8.67
CA HIS A 98 6.21 4.72 -9.83
C HIS A 98 5.31 4.17 -10.95
N TRP A 99 5.73 4.20 -12.21
CA TRP A 99 4.92 3.69 -13.33
C TRP A 99 4.72 2.16 -13.33
N THR A 100 5.49 1.42 -12.53
CA THR A 100 5.25 -0.01 -12.26
C THR A 100 4.20 -0.27 -11.17
N GLN A 101 3.64 0.80 -10.59
CA GLN A 101 2.48 0.79 -9.71
C GLN A 101 1.26 1.21 -10.55
N PRO A 102 0.62 0.26 -11.25
CA PRO A 102 -0.24 0.57 -12.38
C PRO A 102 -1.51 1.33 -12.01
N PHE A 103 -2.09 1.08 -10.84
CA PHE A 103 -3.34 1.70 -10.42
C PHE A 103 -3.15 3.15 -10.03
N VAL A 104 -2.15 3.46 -9.20
CA VAL A 104 -1.85 4.86 -8.84
C VAL A 104 -1.32 5.63 -10.03
N TYR A 105 -0.47 5.02 -10.87
CA TYR A 105 0.08 5.72 -12.03
C TYR A 105 -0.98 6.00 -13.10
N SER A 106 -1.95 5.11 -13.27
CA SER A 106 -3.10 5.37 -14.14
C SER A 106 -3.89 6.60 -13.69
N GLU A 107 -4.11 6.78 -12.38
CA GLU A 107 -4.76 7.99 -11.86
C GLU A 107 -3.88 9.24 -12.02
N ILE A 108 -2.57 9.13 -11.80
CA ILE A 108 -1.62 10.24 -12.02
C ILE A 108 -1.70 10.75 -13.47
N VAL A 109 -1.66 9.84 -14.46
CA VAL A 109 -1.80 10.19 -15.88
C VAL A 109 -3.18 10.74 -16.18
N ARG A 110 -4.24 10.13 -15.65
CA ARG A 110 -5.64 10.57 -15.84
C ARG A 110 -5.84 12.04 -15.48
N TYR A 111 -5.18 12.52 -14.43
CA TYR A 111 -5.30 13.91 -13.98
C TYR A 111 -4.13 14.82 -14.41
N GLY A 112 -3.28 14.37 -15.33
CA GLY A 112 -2.17 15.17 -15.87
C GLY A 112 -1.09 15.53 -14.84
N LEU A 113 -0.92 14.70 -13.81
CA LEU A 113 0.05 14.90 -12.73
C LEU A 113 1.40 14.22 -13.01
N ASP A 114 1.50 13.43 -14.07
CA ASP A 114 2.72 12.75 -14.55
C ASP A 114 3.82 13.76 -14.88
N SER A 115 3.46 14.87 -15.54
CA SER A 115 4.38 15.99 -15.81
C SER A 115 4.83 16.76 -14.55
N LYS A 116 4.27 16.44 -13.39
CA LYS A 116 4.55 17.08 -12.10
C LYS A 116 5.36 16.21 -11.16
N LEU A 117 5.78 15.03 -11.58
CA LEU A 117 6.65 14.18 -10.77
C LEU A 117 7.99 14.87 -10.51
N LYS A 118 8.50 14.70 -9.30
CA LYS A 118 9.82 15.13 -8.86
C LYS A 118 10.49 14.02 -8.06
N THR A 119 11.79 14.13 -7.85
CA THR A 119 12.56 13.15 -7.09
C THR A 119 12.79 13.57 -5.64
N SER A 120 12.98 12.60 -4.77
CA SER A 120 13.63 12.78 -3.47
C SER A 120 15.14 12.70 -3.67
N SER A 121 15.85 13.81 -3.45
CA SER A 121 17.28 13.94 -3.78
C SER A 121 18.16 12.83 -3.19
N GLY A 122 17.92 12.43 -1.95
CA GLY A 122 18.69 11.41 -1.27
C GLY A 122 18.53 10.01 -1.87
N ALA A 123 17.37 9.72 -2.45
CA ALA A 123 17.14 8.45 -3.15
C ALA A 123 17.63 8.47 -4.60
N ALA A 124 17.59 9.63 -5.26
CA ALA A 124 17.91 9.76 -6.69
C ALA A 124 19.39 10.09 -6.95
N ASP A 125 19.98 10.98 -6.13
CA ASP A 125 21.22 11.68 -6.45
C ASP A 125 22.37 11.34 -5.49
N THR A 126 22.13 10.53 -4.46
CA THR A 126 23.20 10.12 -3.55
C THR A 126 24.22 9.25 -4.29
N THR A 127 25.50 9.43 -3.97
CA THR A 127 26.60 8.61 -4.53
C THR A 127 27.15 7.61 -3.52
N HIS A 128 26.80 7.79 -2.24
CA HIS A 128 27.22 6.96 -1.13
C HIS A 128 26.01 6.58 -0.28
N LEU A 129 26.01 5.35 0.23
CA LEU A 129 25.09 4.94 1.29
C LEU A 129 25.78 5.11 2.64
N GLY A 130 25.11 5.81 3.55
CA GLY A 130 25.47 5.82 4.96
C GLY A 130 24.94 4.58 5.66
N PHE A 131 25.80 3.83 6.33
CA PHE A 131 25.38 2.69 7.14
C PHE A 131 25.92 2.78 8.57
N LYS A 132 25.01 2.76 9.54
CA LYS A 132 25.31 2.75 10.97
C LYS A 132 25.17 1.32 11.50
N SER A 133 26.29 0.63 11.66
CA SER A 133 26.34 -0.71 12.29
C SER A 133 26.25 -0.61 13.81
N LEU A 134 25.74 -1.67 14.46
CA LEU A 134 25.81 -1.83 15.92
C LEU A 134 27.25 -1.94 16.44
N ALA A 135 28.18 -2.40 15.61
CA ALA A 135 29.57 -2.60 16.00
C ALA A 135 30.40 -1.31 15.99
N SER A 136 29.83 -0.18 15.55
CA SER A 136 30.58 1.05 15.33
C SER A 136 29.84 2.30 15.81
N GLU A 137 30.54 3.18 16.52
CA GLU A 137 30.06 4.52 16.84
C GLU A 137 30.05 5.45 15.63
N HIS A 138 30.76 5.12 14.55
CA HIS A 138 30.83 5.92 13.33
C HIS A 138 29.94 5.36 12.22
N MET A 139 29.39 6.27 11.42
CA MET A 139 28.64 5.95 10.19
C MET A 139 29.63 5.58 9.08
N ALA A 140 29.55 4.36 8.56
CA ALA A 140 30.27 3.97 7.36
C ALA A 140 29.69 4.70 6.14
N GLN A 141 30.55 5.14 5.22
CA GLN A 141 30.16 5.69 3.93
C GLN A 141 30.63 4.73 2.83
N ARG A 142 29.71 4.08 2.13
CA ARG A 142 30.04 3.13 1.06
C ARG A 142 29.62 3.71 -0.30
N PRO A 143 30.51 3.74 -1.31
CA PRO A 143 30.11 4.06 -2.67
C PRO A 143 28.97 3.15 -3.12
N LEU A 144 27.96 3.69 -3.79
CA LEU A 144 26.78 2.91 -4.21
C LEU A 144 27.15 1.72 -5.12
N ALA A 145 28.18 1.85 -5.96
CA ALA A 145 28.64 0.76 -6.83
C ALA A 145 29.11 -0.46 -6.02
N ASP A 146 29.96 -0.24 -5.01
CA ASP A 146 30.51 -1.31 -4.18
C ASP A 146 29.43 -1.92 -3.27
N HIS A 147 28.55 -1.08 -2.73
CA HIS A 147 27.41 -1.53 -1.95
C HIS A 147 26.44 -2.36 -2.80
N GLY A 148 26.12 -1.90 -4.01
CA GLY A 148 25.20 -2.57 -4.93
C GLY A 148 25.63 -3.99 -5.29
N ALA A 149 26.92 -4.21 -5.61
CA ALA A 149 27.42 -5.54 -5.94
C ALA A 149 27.28 -6.54 -4.77
N ALA A 150 27.59 -6.11 -3.54
CA ALA A 150 27.43 -6.92 -2.34
C ALA A 150 25.96 -7.25 -2.07
N MET A 151 25.08 -6.23 -2.14
CA MET A 151 23.65 -6.42 -1.89
C MET A 151 22.97 -7.27 -2.95
N THR A 152 23.33 -7.15 -4.23
CA THR A 152 22.79 -8.01 -5.30
C THR A 152 23.17 -9.47 -5.08
N ARG A 153 24.42 -9.75 -4.70
CA ARG A 153 24.88 -11.11 -4.36
C ARG A 153 24.09 -11.66 -3.16
N LEU A 154 23.98 -10.88 -2.09
CA LEU A 154 23.26 -11.30 -0.88
C LEU A 154 21.76 -11.45 -1.13
N ALA A 155 21.14 -10.58 -1.93
CA ALA A 155 19.74 -10.68 -2.38
C ALA A 155 19.47 -12.02 -3.09
N HIS A 156 20.34 -12.40 -4.03
CA HIS A 156 20.22 -13.68 -4.72
C HIS A 156 20.27 -14.86 -3.75
N LYS A 157 21.22 -14.86 -2.81
CA LYS A 157 21.32 -15.90 -1.77
C LYS A 157 20.10 -15.90 -0.86
N PHE A 158 19.69 -14.73 -0.38
CA PHE A 158 18.62 -14.54 0.60
C PHE A 158 17.24 -14.99 0.10
N TRP A 159 16.89 -14.68 -1.15
CA TRP A 159 15.63 -15.11 -1.75
C TRP A 159 15.73 -16.41 -2.56
N THR A 160 16.86 -17.13 -2.46
CA THR A 160 16.98 -18.51 -2.94
C THR A 160 16.91 -19.44 -1.74
N ILE A 161 15.97 -20.39 -1.74
CA ILE A 161 15.79 -21.37 -0.65
C ILE A 161 15.38 -22.72 -1.24
N ASP A 162 15.95 -23.81 -0.70
CA ASP A 162 15.71 -25.19 -1.16
C ASP A 162 15.87 -25.40 -2.68
N GLY A 163 16.84 -24.71 -3.28
CA GLY A 163 17.11 -24.78 -4.73
C GLY A 163 16.11 -24.02 -5.60
N LEU A 164 15.16 -23.28 -5.01
CA LEU A 164 14.21 -22.44 -5.71
C LEU A 164 14.68 -20.99 -5.73
N THR A 165 14.73 -20.41 -6.93
CA THR A 165 14.99 -18.99 -7.13
C THR A 165 13.77 -18.14 -6.74
N SER A 166 13.99 -16.85 -6.51
CA SER A 166 12.90 -15.90 -6.21
C SER A 166 11.79 -15.89 -7.29
N GLN A 167 12.13 -16.06 -8.57
CA GLN A 167 11.20 -16.12 -9.69
C GLN A 167 10.34 -17.38 -9.66
N GLN A 168 10.90 -18.52 -9.21
CA GLN A 168 10.13 -19.75 -9.03
C GLN A 168 9.25 -19.70 -7.78
N LEU A 169 9.73 -19.02 -6.74
CA LEU A 169 8.98 -18.84 -5.50
C LEU A 169 7.77 -17.92 -5.72
N MET A 170 7.95 -16.78 -6.41
CA MET A 170 6.90 -15.79 -6.65
C MET A 170 6.88 -15.30 -8.11
N PRO A 171 6.44 -16.14 -9.06
CA PRO A 171 6.36 -15.76 -10.48
C PRO A 171 5.24 -14.76 -10.80
N TYR A 172 4.22 -14.67 -9.93
CA TYR A 172 3.04 -13.83 -10.13
C TYR A 172 2.78 -12.96 -8.89
N PRO A 173 3.60 -11.92 -8.64
CA PRO A 173 3.51 -11.10 -7.43
C PRO A 173 2.21 -10.27 -7.32
N LEU A 174 1.45 -10.14 -8.41
CA LEU A 174 0.13 -9.48 -8.44
C LEU A 174 -1.04 -10.46 -8.26
N ASP A 175 -0.77 -11.75 -7.99
CA ASP A 175 -1.78 -12.80 -7.87
C ASP A 175 -1.41 -13.81 -6.77
N PRO A 176 -1.41 -13.38 -5.49
CA PRO A 176 -0.91 -14.19 -4.38
C PRO A 176 -1.83 -15.36 -4.02
N LEU A 177 -3.11 -15.33 -4.38
CA LEU A 177 -4.10 -16.39 -4.11
C LEU A 177 -4.35 -17.27 -5.35
N ARG A 178 -3.33 -17.45 -6.19
CA ARG A 178 -3.47 -18.20 -7.44
C ARG A 178 -3.86 -19.67 -7.16
N GLU A 179 -4.89 -20.12 -7.88
CA GLU A 179 -5.38 -21.51 -7.88
C GLU A 179 -5.05 -22.21 -9.22
N PRO A 180 -4.94 -23.55 -9.29
CA PRO A 180 -5.14 -24.53 -8.20
C PRO A 180 -3.87 -24.82 -7.38
N ILE A 181 -2.78 -24.09 -7.61
CA ILE A 181 -1.47 -24.37 -7.01
C ILE A 181 -1.09 -23.22 -6.07
N ALA A 182 -1.10 -23.48 -4.77
CA ALA A 182 -0.61 -22.55 -3.78
C ALA A 182 0.83 -22.10 -4.11
N PRO A 183 1.14 -20.80 -4.06
CA PRO A 183 2.47 -20.30 -4.37
C PRO A 183 3.56 -20.96 -3.51
N ALA A 184 4.68 -21.33 -4.14
CA ALA A 184 5.76 -22.05 -3.48
C ALA A 184 6.37 -21.32 -2.28
N TRP A 185 6.32 -19.97 -2.28
CA TRP A 185 6.77 -19.12 -1.17
C TRP A 185 5.99 -19.32 0.13
N SER A 186 4.72 -19.75 0.06
CA SER A 186 3.85 -19.95 1.24
C SER A 186 4.37 -20.99 2.23
N ARG A 187 5.28 -21.87 1.80
CA ARG A 187 5.95 -22.83 2.70
C ARG A 187 6.93 -22.14 3.66
N TYR A 188 7.34 -20.91 3.36
CA TYR A 188 8.40 -20.17 4.03
C TYR A 188 7.89 -18.83 4.61
N ASP A 189 6.60 -18.57 4.59
CA ASP A 189 6.02 -17.32 5.09
C ASP A 189 6.11 -17.15 6.61
N HIS A 190 6.41 -18.24 7.31
CA HIS A 190 6.73 -18.27 8.73
C HIS A 190 8.16 -17.80 9.07
N LEU A 191 9.03 -17.66 8.07
CA LEU A 191 10.41 -17.21 8.32
C LEU A 191 10.47 -15.70 8.53
N THR A 192 11.35 -15.30 9.43
CA THR A 192 11.81 -13.91 9.59
C THR A 192 12.97 -13.60 8.65
N VAL A 193 13.22 -12.31 8.43
CA VAL A 193 14.44 -11.85 7.74
C VAL A 193 15.70 -12.30 8.48
N ARG A 194 15.71 -12.23 9.82
CA ARG A 194 16.85 -12.63 10.65
C ARG A 194 17.19 -14.10 10.47
N GLU A 195 16.21 -14.99 10.64
CA GLU A 195 16.43 -16.45 10.49
C GLU A 195 17.01 -16.78 9.11
N ARG A 196 16.50 -16.10 8.06
CA ARG A 196 17.02 -16.33 6.71
C ARG A 196 18.46 -15.83 6.54
N LEU A 197 18.83 -14.68 7.12
CA LEU A 197 20.21 -14.16 7.08
C LEU A 197 21.20 -15.03 7.86
N ASP A 198 20.77 -15.55 9.01
CA ASP A 198 21.60 -16.41 9.86
C ASP A 198 21.94 -17.73 9.15
N ALA A 199 21.02 -18.24 8.31
CA ALA A 199 21.24 -19.43 7.47
C ALA A 199 22.23 -19.23 6.31
N ILE A 200 22.67 -18.00 6.02
CA ILE A 200 23.69 -17.72 4.99
C ILE A 200 25.06 -17.69 5.66
N THR A 201 25.88 -18.73 5.54
CA THR A 201 27.13 -18.84 6.30
C THR A 201 28.37 -18.31 5.58
N ASP A 202 28.24 -17.94 4.30
CA ASP A 202 29.34 -17.57 3.40
C ASP A 202 29.33 -16.06 3.04
N GLU A 203 28.91 -15.21 3.97
CA GLU A 203 28.85 -13.75 3.87
C GLU A 203 29.27 -13.10 5.19
N THR A 204 29.76 -11.85 5.14
CA THR A 204 30.23 -11.13 6.33
C THR A 204 29.06 -10.61 7.17
N ASP A 205 29.26 -10.50 8.49
CA ASP A 205 28.26 -9.91 9.39
C ASP A 205 27.96 -8.45 9.05
N GLU A 206 28.95 -7.72 8.52
CA GLU A 206 28.78 -6.34 8.07
C GLU A 206 27.86 -6.25 6.85
N ASP A 207 28.06 -7.08 5.82
CA ASP A 207 27.19 -7.08 4.64
C ASP A 207 25.77 -7.56 4.99
N LYS A 208 25.64 -8.57 5.87
CA LYS A 208 24.33 -9.00 6.39
C LYS A 208 23.63 -7.90 7.17
N GLY A 209 24.34 -7.20 8.05
CA GLY A 209 23.81 -6.09 8.83
C GLY A 209 23.36 -4.92 7.96
N ALA A 210 24.12 -4.59 6.92
CA ALA A 210 23.76 -3.55 5.96
C ALA A 210 22.52 -3.93 5.14
N PHE A 211 22.44 -5.18 4.70
CA PHE A 211 21.29 -5.69 3.95
C PHE A 211 20.03 -5.75 4.81
N GLU A 212 20.13 -6.20 6.05
CA GLU A 212 19.01 -6.16 7.00
C GLU A 212 18.55 -4.73 7.27
N ALA A 213 19.46 -3.80 7.50
CA ALA A 213 19.12 -2.39 7.72
C ALA A 213 18.38 -1.78 6.52
N PHE A 214 18.74 -2.20 5.30
CA PHE A 214 17.99 -1.86 4.10
C PHE A 214 16.60 -2.49 4.09
N LEU A 215 16.46 -3.78 4.42
CA LEU A 215 15.15 -4.44 4.47
C LEU A 215 14.25 -3.87 5.58
N SER A 216 14.83 -3.40 6.69
CA SER A 216 14.11 -2.65 7.72
C SER A 216 13.42 -1.42 7.18
N THR A 217 13.82 -0.85 6.05
CA THR A 217 13.10 0.28 5.43
C THR A 217 11.68 -0.11 4.97
N PHE A 218 11.39 -1.40 4.77
CA PHE A 218 10.10 -1.87 4.25
C PHE A 218 8.99 -1.89 5.31
N GLY A 219 9.35 -1.91 6.58
CA GLY A 219 8.37 -1.96 7.68
C GLY A 219 8.79 -1.22 8.95
N GLY A 220 10.02 -0.69 8.99
CA GLY A 220 10.66 -0.06 10.15
C GLY A 220 10.56 -0.89 11.42
N VAL A 221 10.86 -2.18 11.29
CA VAL A 221 11.06 -3.12 12.38
C VAL A 221 12.37 -3.88 12.15
N SER A 222 12.84 -4.58 13.17
CA SER A 222 14.05 -5.40 13.06
C SER A 222 13.84 -6.58 12.09
N GLY A 223 14.93 -7.21 11.63
CA GLY A 223 14.82 -8.43 10.84
C GLY A 223 14.18 -9.60 11.59
N ALA A 224 14.14 -9.56 12.93
CA ALA A 224 13.47 -10.58 13.75
C ALA A 224 11.94 -10.44 13.75
N GLU A 225 11.40 -9.27 13.37
CA GLU A 225 9.96 -9.01 13.30
C GLU A 225 9.47 -8.89 11.85
N THR A 226 10.38 -8.67 10.90
CA THR A 226 10.05 -8.58 9.47
C THR A 226 9.80 -9.97 8.89
N GLY A 227 8.63 -10.21 8.30
CA GLY A 227 8.35 -11.45 7.59
C GLY A 227 9.15 -11.56 6.30
N TRP A 228 9.85 -12.68 6.10
CA TRP A 228 10.66 -12.92 4.92
C TRP A 228 9.83 -12.87 3.63
N ALA A 229 8.65 -13.49 3.62
CA ALA A 229 7.76 -13.51 2.46
C ALA A 229 7.28 -12.10 2.04
N GLU A 230 7.16 -11.17 3.00
CA GLU A 230 6.81 -9.78 2.71
C GLU A 230 7.94 -9.07 1.96
N THR A 231 9.19 -9.33 2.33
CA THR A 231 10.35 -8.77 1.60
C THR A 231 10.52 -9.40 0.21
N LEU A 232 10.22 -10.70 0.06
CA LEU A 232 10.21 -11.37 -1.24
C LEU A 232 9.17 -10.74 -2.18
N ARG A 233 8.01 -10.33 -1.65
CA ARG A 233 6.98 -9.64 -2.43
C ARG A 233 7.49 -8.33 -3.01
N TRP A 234 8.13 -7.49 -2.20
CA TRP A 234 8.70 -6.22 -2.68
C TRP A 234 9.78 -6.47 -3.73
N TYR A 235 10.66 -7.45 -3.49
CA TYR A 235 11.69 -7.84 -4.45
C TYR A 235 11.11 -8.32 -5.79
N ALA A 236 10.06 -9.16 -5.76
CA ALA A 236 9.38 -9.64 -6.95
C ALA A 236 8.67 -8.51 -7.72
N LEU A 237 8.03 -7.57 -7.02
CA LEU A 237 7.42 -6.37 -7.63
C LEU A 237 8.46 -5.43 -8.25
N ALA A 238 9.68 -5.42 -7.73
CA ALA A 238 10.83 -4.76 -8.34
C ALA A 238 11.45 -5.54 -9.52
N GLY A 239 10.78 -6.60 -9.99
CA GLY A 239 11.25 -7.42 -11.10
C GLY A 239 12.39 -8.36 -10.73
N HIS A 240 12.47 -8.77 -9.45
CA HIS A 240 13.54 -9.61 -8.91
C HIS A 240 14.93 -8.96 -9.08
N ASP A 241 14.99 -7.64 -8.88
CA ASP A 241 16.20 -6.85 -8.96
C ASP A 241 16.30 -5.91 -7.76
N PHE A 242 17.36 -6.09 -6.96
CA PHE A 242 17.54 -5.35 -5.71
C PHE A 242 17.77 -3.88 -5.96
N ALA A 243 18.47 -3.53 -7.05
CA ALA A 243 18.78 -2.15 -7.39
C ALA A 243 17.53 -1.32 -7.71
N ARG A 244 16.46 -1.96 -8.18
CA ARG A 244 15.20 -1.31 -8.57
C ARG A 244 14.26 -1.00 -7.42
N ILE A 245 14.47 -1.61 -6.25
CA ILE A 245 13.56 -1.45 -5.10
C ILE A 245 13.46 0.02 -4.68
N ILE A 246 14.59 0.71 -4.51
CA ILE A 246 14.61 2.14 -4.14
C ILE A 246 13.98 3.00 -5.22
N GLU A 247 14.25 2.72 -6.49
CA GLU A 247 13.63 3.44 -7.60
C GLU A 247 12.11 3.37 -7.52
N PHE A 248 11.57 2.16 -7.32
CA PHE A 248 10.12 1.93 -7.38
C PHE A 248 9.37 2.38 -6.12
N ALA A 249 10.06 2.51 -4.98
CA ALA A 249 9.42 2.77 -3.68
C ALA A 249 9.94 4.01 -2.93
N GLY A 250 10.97 4.71 -3.44
CA GLY A 250 11.63 5.80 -2.70
C GLY A 250 12.09 7.00 -3.53
N VAL A 251 11.99 6.97 -4.85
CA VAL A 251 12.53 8.05 -5.71
C VAL A 251 11.48 9.09 -6.09
N TYR A 252 10.41 8.69 -6.79
CA TYR A 252 9.49 9.66 -7.40
C TYR A 252 8.29 9.96 -6.52
N LYS A 253 7.88 11.23 -6.53
CA LYS A 253 6.71 11.75 -5.79
C LYS A 253 6.04 12.87 -6.58
N ILE A 254 4.79 13.17 -6.25
CA ILE A 254 4.03 14.24 -6.91
C ILE A 254 4.52 15.61 -6.40
N GLY A 255 4.91 16.51 -7.31
CA GLY A 255 5.27 17.89 -7.00
C GLY A 255 4.06 18.78 -6.69
N GLY A 256 4.32 20.01 -6.23
CA GLY A 256 3.27 21.01 -6.01
C GLY A 256 2.24 20.61 -4.95
N SER A 257 1.05 20.19 -5.40
CA SER A 257 -0.09 19.81 -4.56
C SER A 257 0.08 18.47 -3.83
N GLY A 258 1.12 17.70 -4.17
CA GLY A 258 1.41 16.40 -3.55
C GLY A 258 0.28 15.39 -3.72
N MET A 259 0.26 14.38 -2.86
CA MET A 259 -0.76 13.34 -2.84
C MET A 259 -2.16 13.88 -2.51
N THR A 260 -2.27 14.98 -1.74
CA THR A 260 -3.56 15.67 -1.54
C THR A 260 -4.15 16.16 -2.86
N GLY A 261 -3.31 16.62 -3.80
CA GLY A 261 -3.75 17.01 -5.13
C GLY A 261 -4.37 15.85 -5.92
N LEU A 262 -3.74 14.68 -5.89
CA LEU A 262 -4.29 13.47 -6.50
C LEU A 262 -5.62 13.06 -5.86
N ALA A 263 -5.69 13.06 -4.53
CA ALA A 263 -6.92 12.72 -3.80
C ALA A 263 -8.07 13.70 -4.12
N ARG A 264 -7.78 15.00 -4.25
CA ARG A 264 -8.74 16.02 -4.68
C ARG A 264 -9.24 15.80 -6.10
N ALA A 265 -8.34 15.46 -7.02
CA ALA A 265 -8.70 15.19 -8.41
C ALA A 265 -9.64 13.97 -8.50
N MET A 266 -9.31 12.88 -7.80
CA MET A 266 -10.19 11.71 -7.71
C MET A 266 -11.56 12.04 -7.11
N LEU A 267 -11.59 12.83 -6.02
CA LEU A 267 -12.84 13.26 -5.41
C LEU A 267 -13.71 14.10 -6.37
N SER A 268 -13.09 14.89 -7.26
CA SER A 268 -13.83 15.72 -8.22
C SER A 268 -14.61 14.90 -9.26
N ASP A 269 -14.15 13.68 -9.56
CA ASP A 269 -14.85 12.71 -10.42
C ASP A 269 -16.00 11.99 -9.68
N CYS A 270 -16.13 12.12 -8.35
CA CYS A 270 -17.19 11.50 -7.54
C CYS A 270 -18.50 12.30 -7.57
N THR A 271 -18.97 12.67 -8.77
CA THR A 271 -20.21 13.45 -8.93
C THR A 271 -21.44 12.67 -8.45
N GLY A 272 -22.32 13.31 -7.69
CA GLY A 272 -23.54 12.68 -7.16
C GLY A 272 -23.33 11.78 -5.94
N VAL A 273 -22.11 11.73 -5.40
CA VAL A 273 -21.77 11.04 -4.15
C VAL A 273 -21.92 12.02 -2.98
N ASP A 274 -22.77 11.66 -2.02
CA ASP A 274 -22.92 12.40 -0.78
C ASP A 274 -21.70 12.18 0.12
N ARG A 275 -21.35 13.16 0.97
CA ARG A 275 -20.19 13.09 1.86
C ARG A 275 -20.55 13.33 3.31
N LEU A 276 -19.96 12.53 4.20
CA LEU A 276 -20.04 12.73 5.64
C LEU A 276 -18.66 12.60 6.29
N MET A 277 -18.02 13.74 6.56
CA MET A 277 -16.71 13.82 7.20
C MET A 277 -16.85 14.01 8.72
N GLY A 278 -15.82 13.62 9.47
CA GLY A 278 -15.79 13.72 10.94
C GLY A 278 -16.73 12.74 11.65
N ALA A 279 -17.10 11.63 11.00
CA ALA A 279 -18.07 10.66 11.49
C ALA A 279 -17.40 9.30 11.74
N VAL A 280 -16.89 9.10 12.94
CA VAL A 280 -16.21 7.85 13.34
C VAL A 280 -17.24 6.73 13.44
N VAL A 281 -17.01 5.62 12.74
CA VAL A 281 -17.85 4.43 12.80
C VAL A 281 -17.47 3.60 14.02
N ARG A 282 -18.46 3.26 14.85
CA ARG A 282 -18.29 2.36 16.00
C ARG A 282 -18.89 0.98 15.79
N GLY A 283 -19.90 0.85 14.93
CA GLY A 283 -20.59 -0.42 14.73
C GLY A 283 -21.18 -0.60 13.34
N ILE A 284 -21.17 -1.84 12.85
CA ILE A 284 -21.76 -2.24 11.58
C ILE A 284 -22.59 -3.50 11.79
N ALA A 285 -23.91 -3.37 11.59
CA ALA A 285 -24.86 -4.46 11.73
C ALA A 285 -25.51 -4.80 10.38
N GLN A 286 -25.79 -6.08 10.16
CA GLN A 286 -26.42 -6.59 8.95
C GLN A 286 -27.69 -7.37 9.30
N GLU A 287 -28.84 -6.91 8.83
CA GLU A 287 -30.13 -7.55 9.08
C GLU A 287 -31.10 -7.28 7.93
N GLY A 288 -31.89 -8.29 7.54
CA GLY A 288 -32.96 -8.11 6.55
C GLY A 288 -32.49 -7.61 5.18
N GLY A 289 -31.24 -7.92 4.79
CA GLY A 289 -30.66 -7.44 3.52
C GLY A 289 -30.16 -5.99 3.54
N VAL A 290 -30.05 -5.37 4.71
CA VAL A 290 -29.59 -4.00 4.91
C VAL A 290 -28.38 -3.98 5.85
N VAL A 291 -27.40 -3.14 5.54
CA VAL A 291 -26.29 -2.76 6.41
C VAL A 291 -26.66 -1.47 7.15
N THR A 292 -26.51 -1.47 8.47
CA THR A 292 -26.65 -0.28 9.30
C THR A 292 -25.30 0.08 9.90
N ILE A 293 -24.79 1.25 9.53
CA ILE A 293 -23.58 1.85 10.09
C ILE A 293 -24.00 2.75 11.25
N THR A 294 -23.37 2.55 12.41
CA THR A 294 -23.57 3.39 13.60
C THR A 294 -22.28 4.15 13.90
N THR A 295 -22.38 5.46 14.05
CA THR A 295 -21.26 6.35 14.39
C THR A 295 -21.17 6.58 15.90
N GLU A 296 -20.07 7.19 16.35
CA GLU A 296 -19.86 7.57 17.75
C GLU A 296 -20.89 8.59 18.27
N ASP A 297 -21.43 9.46 17.41
CA ASP A 297 -22.52 10.39 17.74
C ASP A 297 -23.92 9.73 17.64
N ASP A 298 -23.98 8.39 17.66
CA ASP A 298 -25.19 7.56 17.58
C ASP A 298 -26.04 7.73 16.31
N ARG A 299 -25.51 8.39 15.28
CA ARG A 299 -26.16 8.46 13.97
C ARG A 299 -26.18 7.08 13.33
N LYS A 300 -27.31 6.76 12.70
CA LYS A 300 -27.50 5.52 11.95
C LYS A 300 -27.68 5.82 10.48
N ILE A 301 -26.91 5.12 9.66
CA ILE A 301 -26.95 5.24 8.20
C ILE A 301 -27.23 3.85 7.65
N ARG A 302 -28.21 3.74 6.76
CA ARG A 302 -28.64 2.45 6.19
C ARG A 302 -28.22 2.36 4.73
N ALA A 303 -27.80 1.17 4.31
CA ALA A 303 -27.50 0.89 2.91
C ALA A 303 -27.76 -0.58 2.53
N ARG A 304 -27.97 -0.84 1.24
CA ARG A 304 -28.14 -2.21 0.70
C ARG A 304 -26.81 -2.99 0.65
N ARG A 305 -25.70 -2.27 0.47
CA ARG A 305 -24.32 -2.78 0.51
C ARG A 305 -23.40 -1.74 1.16
N ALA A 306 -22.23 -2.16 1.61
CA ALA A 306 -21.19 -1.25 2.06
C ALA A 306 -19.81 -1.67 1.53
N VAL A 307 -18.92 -0.70 1.36
CA VAL A 307 -17.48 -0.93 1.11
C VAL A 307 -16.74 -0.49 2.36
N CYS A 308 -16.12 -1.43 3.07
CA CYS A 308 -15.36 -1.15 4.28
C CYS A 308 -13.88 -0.96 3.94
N THR A 309 -13.35 0.25 4.19
CA THR A 309 -11.94 0.58 3.96
C THR A 309 -11.14 0.89 5.22
N ILE A 310 -11.63 0.42 6.36
CA ILE A 310 -10.95 0.59 7.65
C ILE A 310 -9.64 -0.22 7.64
N PRO A 311 -8.49 0.39 8.02
CA PRO A 311 -7.20 -0.29 8.08
C PRO A 311 -7.20 -1.54 8.98
N LEU A 312 -6.33 -2.50 8.68
CA LEU A 312 -6.21 -3.77 9.42
C LEU A 312 -6.08 -3.56 10.93
N ASN A 313 -5.17 -2.68 11.36
CA ASN A 313 -4.86 -2.46 12.77
C ASN A 313 -5.94 -1.69 13.54
N SER A 314 -6.88 -1.03 12.86
CA SER A 314 -8.01 -0.34 13.47
C SER A 314 -9.36 -1.02 13.22
N LEU A 315 -9.42 -2.07 12.39
CA LEU A 315 -10.64 -2.83 12.11
C LEU A 315 -11.23 -3.47 13.38
N GLY A 316 -10.39 -3.82 14.34
CA GLY A 316 -10.81 -4.36 15.64
C GLY A 316 -11.54 -3.36 16.54
N ASN A 317 -11.50 -2.06 16.24
CA ASN A 317 -12.22 -1.03 17.00
C ASN A 317 -13.71 -0.92 16.64
N VAL A 318 -14.17 -1.67 15.62
CA VAL A 318 -15.57 -1.63 15.15
C VAL A 318 -16.31 -2.90 15.57
N ASP A 319 -17.49 -2.71 16.13
CA ASP A 319 -18.40 -3.80 16.47
C ASP A 319 -19.09 -4.34 15.21
N PHE A 320 -18.89 -5.62 14.90
CA PHE A 320 -19.53 -6.28 13.76
C PHE A 320 -20.64 -7.22 14.18
N SER A 321 -21.80 -7.10 13.55
CA SER A 321 -22.91 -8.06 13.66
C SER A 321 -23.38 -8.49 12.26
N PRO A 322 -23.21 -9.77 11.85
CA PRO A 322 -22.57 -10.85 12.59
C PRO A 322 -21.06 -10.62 12.81
N PRO A 323 -20.44 -11.30 13.80
CA PRO A 323 -19.01 -11.18 14.06
C PRO A 323 -18.18 -11.57 12.82
N LEU A 324 -16.97 -11.02 12.73
CA LEU A 324 -16.02 -11.33 11.66
C LEU A 324 -15.71 -12.85 11.60
N ASP A 325 -15.46 -13.36 10.40
CA ASP A 325 -14.94 -14.72 10.19
C ASP A 325 -13.69 -14.97 11.07
N PRO A 326 -13.52 -16.18 11.66
CA PRO A 326 -12.39 -16.47 12.54
C PRO A 326 -11.00 -16.17 11.95
N ASN A 327 -10.77 -16.44 10.66
CA ASN A 327 -9.47 -16.16 10.04
C ASN A 327 -9.25 -14.65 9.89
N ARG A 328 -10.32 -13.89 9.62
CA ARG A 328 -10.23 -12.42 9.57
C ARG A 328 -10.02 -11.85 10.97
N ARG A 329 -10.71 -12.39 11.99
CA ARG A 329 -10.51 -12.00 13.38
C ARG A 329 -9.07 -12.23 13.82
N GLU A 330 -8.51 -13.40 13.54
CA GLU A 330 -7.11 -13.72 13.84
C GLU A 330 -6.15 -12.74 13.16
N ALA A 331 -6.37 -12.39 11.88
CA ALA A 331 -5.56 -11.41 11.18
C ALA A 331 -5.66 -10.00 11.79
N VAL A 332 -6.85 -9.59 12.22
CA VAL A 332 -7.10 -8.31 12.91
C VAL A 332 -6.41 -8.27 14.27
N ASP A 333 -6.51 -9.34 15.05
CA ASP A 333 -5.92 -9.41 16.39
C ASP A 333 -4.38 -9.42 16.32
N ARG A 334 -3.83 -10.03 15.26
CA ARG A 334 -2.39 -10.03 14.97
C ARG A 334 -1.87 -8.68 14.47
N GLY A 335 -2.61 -8.04 13.56
CA GLY A 335 -2.22 -6.79 12.92
C GLY A 335 -0.97 -6.89 12.03
N HIS A 336 -0.57 -5.75 11.47
CA HIS A 336 0.68 -5.57 10.74
C HIS A 336 1.73 -4.88 11.64
N VAL A 337 3.02 -5.12 11.35
CA VAL A 337 4.12 -4.75 12.27
C VAL A 337 4.64 -3.32 12.10
N CYS A 338 4.29 -2.64 11.00
CA CYS A 338 4.83 -1.31 10.71
C CYS A 338 4.14 -0.19 11.52
N MET A 339 4.82 0.25 12.58
CA MET A 339 4.43 1.34 13.48
C MET A 339 5.42 2.50 13.39
N VAL A 340 5.85 2.82 12.17
CA VAL A 340 6.96 3.73 11.90
C VAL A 340 6.56 5.18 12.10
N PRO A 341 7.27 5.94 12.95
CA PRO A 341 7.16 7.39 12.97
C PRO A 341 7.92 7.96 11.76
N LYS A 342 7.21 8.74 10.94
CA LYS A 342 7.77 9.47 9.80
C LYS A 342 7.92 10.93 10.16
N ILE A 343 9.15 11.43 10.15
CA ILE A 343 9.49 12.78 10.61
C ILE A 343 10.19 13.54 9.49
N HIS A 344 9.60 14.66 9.07
CA HIS A 344 10.28 15.63 8.21
C HIS A 344 11.13 16.55 9.07
N MET A 345 12.41 16.72 8.72
CA MET A 345 13.34 17.60 9.42
C MET A 345 13.72 18.77 8.50
N LYS A 346 13.63 20.01 8.99
CA LYS A 346 14.23 21.19 8.34
C LYS A 346 15.64 21.38 8.91
N LEU A 347 16.64 21.15 8.08
CA LEU A 347 18.04 21.40 8.39
C LEU A 347 18.43 22.81 7.94
N LYS A 348 19.12 23.54 8.81
CA LYS A 348 19.47 24.95 8.63
C LYS A 348 20.29 25.28 7.39
N HIS A 349 21.08 24.33 6.89
CA HIS A 349 21.96 24.55 5.75
C HIS A 349 21.71 23.52 4.65
N LYS A 350 22.17 23.84 3.45
CA LYS A 350 22.19 22.89 2.35
C LYS A 350 23.20 21.77 2.62
N HIS A 351 22.74 20.52 2.57
CA HIS A 351 23.54 19.32 2.65
C HIS A 351 23.61 18.67 1.26
N ALA A 352 24.71 17.97 0.97
CA ALA A 352 24.76 17.07 -0.18
C ALA A 352 23.66 16.00 -0.06
N PRO A 353 23.13 15.48 -1.19
CA PRO A 353 22.17 14.39 -1.15
C PRO A 353 22.67 13.22 -0.32
N PHE A 354 21.80 12.66 0.53
CA PHE A 354 22.17 11.53 1.39
C PHE A 354 21.03 10.51 1.51
N PHE A 355 21.43 9.25 1.65
CA PHE A 355 20.58 8.16 2.13
C PHE A 355 21.36 7.41 3.21
N LYS A 356 20.74 7.21 4.37
CA LYS A 356 21.39 6.62 5.54
C LYS A 356 20.48 5.59 6.19
N CYS A 357 21.01 4.43 6.52
CA CYS A 357 20.33 3.37 7.27
C CYS A 357 21.09 3.06 8.56
N ALA A 358 20.38 2.57 9.57
CA ALA A 358 20.98 2.03 10.78
C ALA A 358 20.52 0.60 11.02
N GLN A 359 21.42 -0.23 11.57
CA GLN A 359 21.14 -1.61 11.91
C GLN A 359 20.31 -1.70 13.20
N ALA A 360 19.18 -2.41 13.15
CA ALA A 360 18.38 -2.70 14.34
C ALA A 360 19.16 -3.56 15.36
N ALA A 361 18.95 -3.31 16.65
CA ALA A 361 19.36 -4.26 17.69
C ALA A 361 18.59 -5.59 17.53
N SER A 362 19.28 -6.70 17.69
CA SER A 362 18.79 -8.02 17.25
C SER A 362 17.86 -8.75 18.24
N SER A 363 17.30 -8.09 19.26
CA SER A 363 16.34 -8.80 20.12
C SER A 363 15.22 -7.95 20.71
N SER A 364 14.07 -8.62 20.84
CA SER A 364 12.93 -8.23 21.68
C SER A 364 13.23 -8.25 23.19
N THR A 365 14.45 -8.64 23.59
CA THR A 365 14.91 -8.77 24.98
C THR A 365 15.96 -7.75 25.38
N LEU A 366 16.61 -7.08 24.42
CA LEU A 366 17.35 -5.87 24.67
C LEU A 366 16.32 -4.76 24.81
N SER A 367 16.32 -4.07 25.95
CA SER A 367 15.56 -2.84 26.12
C SER A 367 15.72 -1.98 24.85
N ALA A 368 14.62 -1.43 24.34
CA ALA A 368 14.58 -0.48 23.21
C ALA A 368 15.53 0.74 23.34
N THR A 369 16.31 0.79 24.42
CA THR A 369 17.35 1.76 24.74
C THR A 369 18.77 1.35 24.30
N GLN A 370 18.99 0.20 23.63
CA GLN A 370 20.34 -0.27 23.26
C GLN A 370 20.62 -0.38 21.74
N GLY A 371 19.64 -0.15 20.87
CA GLY A 371 19.82 -0.04 19.42
C GLY A 371 19.50 1.37 18.89
N PRO A 372 19.84 1.68 17.63
CA PRO A 372 19.40 2.91 16.97
C PRO A 372 17.87 3.05 17.04
N ALA A 373 17.39 4.26 17.29
CA ALA A 373 15.96 4.55 17.27
C ALA A 373 15.47 4.95 15.86
N TYR A 374 16.37 5.47 15.01
CA TYR A 374 16.07 5.68 13.60
C TYR A 374 16.48 4.49 12.75
N ALA A 375 15.58 4.06 11.85
CA ALA A 375 15.85 3.01 10.86
C ALA A 375 16.57 3.58 9.63
N PHE A 376 16.06 4.70 9.08
CA PHE A 376 16.70 5.35 7.94
C PHE A 376 16.31 6.83 7.82
N ALA A 377 17.12 7.59 7.08
CA ALA A 377 16.79 8.94 6.66
C ALA A 377 17.38 9.27 5.29
N LEU A 378 16.70 10.15 4.56
CA LEU A 378 17.18 10.67 3.29
C LEU A 378 16.92 12.18 3.16
N SER A 379 17.77 12.86 2.39
CA SER A 379 17.47 14.21 1.94
C SER A 379 16.33 14.20 0.92
N ASP A 380 15.47 15.19 0.95
CA ASP A 380 14.28 15.24 0.12
C ASP A 380 14.37 16.38 -0.91
N HIS A 381 14.44 17.63 -0.45
CA HIS A 381 14.60 18.82 -1.31
C HIS A 381 15.22 20.01 -0.56
N HIS A 382 15.49 21.11 -1.28
CA HIS A 382 16.06 22.36 -0.74
C HIS A 382 15.05 23.52 -0.76
N GLY A 383 13.87 23.28 -0.19
CA GLY A 383 12.75 24.23 -0.19
C GLY A 383 11.89 24.21 -1.45
N ALA A 384 10.83 25.02 -1.45
CA ALA A 384 9.83 25.06 -2.53
C ALA A 384 10.36 25.76 -3.77
N SER A 385 11.25 26.74 -3.57
CA SER A 385 11.93 27.48 -4.63
C SER A 385 13.23 26.82 -5.09
N GLY A 386 13.80 25.90 -4.30
CA GLY A 386 15.13 25.32 -4.53
C GLY A 386 16.30 26.28 -4.27
N HIS A 387 16.02 27.52 -3.85
CA HIS A 387 17.01 28.57 -3.59
C HIS A 387 17.25 28.80 -2.09
N GLU A 388 16.54 28.07 -1.23
CA GLU A 388 16.74 28.14 0.21
C GLU A 388 18.08 27.49 0.57
N ASP A 389 18.87 28.15 1.42
CA ASP A 389 20.01 27.50 2.09
C ASP A 389 19.46 26.61 3.20
N ALA A 390 18.76 25.53 2.83
CA ALA A 390 18.17 24.58 3.77
C ALA A 390 18.06 23.21 3.11
N THR A 391 17.99 22.17 3.94
CA THR A 391 17.67 20.81 3.48
C THR A 391 16.47 20.30 4.24
N TYR A 392 15.45 19.87 3.51
CA TYR A 392 14.36 19.11 4.07
C TYR A 392 14.71 17.64 3.93
N ALA A 393 14.75 16.93 5.05
CA ALA A 393 15.04 15.51 5.12
C ALA A 393 13.84 14.74 5.66
N ILE A 394 13.72 13.47 5.32
CA ILE A 394 12.71 12.57 5.86
C ILE A 394 13.42 11.48 6.64
N ALA A 395 13.09 11.34 7.91
CA ALA A 395 13.62 10.33 8.81
C ALA A 395 12.50 9.39 9.27
N PHE A 396 12.84 8.11 9.40
CA PHE A 396 11.92 7.03 9.77
C PHE A 396 12.46 6.31 11.00
N GLY A 397 11.66 6.24 12.05
CA GLY A 397 12.01 5.52 13.27
C GLY A 397 11.77 4.02 13.16
N TYR A 398 12.48 3.25 13.98
CA TYR A 398 12.05 1.90 14.33
C TYR A 398 10.74 1.97 15.14
N SER A 399 9.85 1.01 14.87
CA SER A 399 8.56 0.88 15.52
C SER A 399 8.74 0.80 17.05
N GLY A 400 8.06 1.68 17.78
CA GLY A 400 8.13 1.74 19.24
C GLY A 400 9.38 2.40 19.84
N ALA A 401 10.35 2.85 19.02
CA ALA A 401 11.57 3.48 19.51
C ALA A 401 11.37 4.97 19.85
N LEU A 402 10.74 5.74 18.97
CA LEU A 402 10.43 7.16 19.18
C LEU A 402 8.98 7.33 19.68
N LYS A 403 8.78 7.15 20.98
CA LYS A 403 7.43 7.00 21.59
C LYS A 403 6.63 8.29 21.74
N ASP A 404 7.31 9.42 21.94
CA ASP A 404 6.65 10.71 22.10
C ASP A 404 7.05 11.64 20.96
N HIS A 405 6.12 11.87 20.03
CA HIS A 405 6.33 12.79 18.91
C HIS A 405 6.51 14.25 19.34
N LYS A 406 6.26 14.59 20.62
CA LYS A 406 6.41 15.93 21.19
C LYS A 406 7.77 16.13 21.87
N ASP A 407 8.54 15.06 22.10
CA ASP A 407 9.87 15.13 22.69
C ASP A 407 10.90 15.63 21.65
N SER A 408 10.82 16.93 21.36
CA SER A 408 11.73 17.61 20.43
C SER A 408 13.20 17.39 20.77
N THR A 409 13.57 17.45 22.04
CA THR A 409 14.96 17.21 22.49
C THR A 409 15.40 15.79 22.17
N GLY A 410 14.59 14.78 22.51
CA GLY A 410 14.91 13.38 22.24
C GLY A 410 14.97 13.06 20.75
N ILE A 411 13.98 13.53 19.99
CA ILE A 411 13.88 13.36 18.53
C ILE A 411 15.12 13.93 17.82
N ILE A 412 15.50 15.17 18.14
CA ILE A 412 16.59 15.89 17.47
C ILE A 412 17.95 15.32 17.89
N SER A 413 18.20 15.17 19.20
CA SER A 413 19.49 14.68 19.69
C SER A 413 19.79 13.25 19.23
N THR A 414 18.76 12.40 19.16
CA THR A 414 18.87 11.04 18.62
C THR A 414 19.17 11.05 17.12
N PHE A 415 18.47 11.90 16.34
CA PHE A 415 18.71 12.03 14.91
C PHE A 415 20.15 12.48 14.62
N GLN A 416 20.63 13.47 15.37
CA GLN A 416 22.00 13.96 15.28
C GLN A 416 23.00 12.86 15.64
N ARG A 417 22.83 12.20 16.78
CA ARG A 417 23.72 11.12 17.24
C ARG A 417 23.82 9.95 16.25
N GLU A 418 22.69 9.53 15.69
CA GLU A 418 22.62 8.26 14.95
C GLU A 418 22.83 8.44 13.45
N LEU A 419 22.29 9.50 12.87
CA LEU A 419 22.25 9.66 11.41
C LEU A 419 22.94 10.93 10.91
N ALA A 420 22.94 12.03 11.66
CA ALA A 420 23.39 13.32 11.14
C ALA A 420 24.07 14.21 12.21
N PRO A 421 25.29 13.87 12.66
CA PRO A 421 25.95 14.55 13.79
C PRO A 421 26.15 16.05 13.59
N ASP A 422 26.33 16.49 12.34
CA ASP A 422 26.54 17.90 12.00
C ASP A 422 25.24 18.64 11.67
N ALA A 423 24.07 17.98 11.76
CA ALA A 423 22.80 18.59 11.38
C ALA A 423 22.34 19.60 12.44
N GLN A 424 22.01 20.81 11.99
CA GLN A 424 21.32 21.81 12.78
C GLN A 424 19.83 21.78 12.41
N VAL A 425 19.00 21.19 13.29
CA VAL A 425 17.55 21.06 13.05
C VAL A 425 16.84 22.31 13.55
N GLU A 426 16.13 23.01 12.66
CA GLU A 426 15.34 24.20 13.00
C GLU A 426 13.86 23.88 13.24
N ALA A 427 13.37 22.82 12.60
CA ALA A 427 11.98 22.41 12.69
C ALA A 427 11.82 20.92 12.38
N TYR A 428 10.75 20.31 12.87
CA TYR A 428 10.30 19.03 12.36
C TYR A 428 8.78 18.91 12.29
N LEU A 429 8.30 18.12 11.34
CA LEU A 429 6.89 17.78 11.17
C LEU A 429 6.68 16.28 11.24
N THR A 430 5.61 15.86 11.87
CA THR A 430 5.26 14.44 11.98
C THR A 430 3.75 14.26 12.13
N HIS A 431 3.28 13.07 11.82
CA HIS A 431 1.96 12.58 12.21
C HIS A 431 2.16 11.27 12.94
N ASP A 432 1.63 11.16 14.16
CA ASP A 432 1.77 9.98 14.99
C ASP A 432 0.78 8.89 14.55
N TRP A 433 1.09 8.24 13.42
CA TRP A 433 0.30 7.16 12.86
C TRP A 433 0.09 5.97 13.81
N PRO A 434 1.09 5.57 14.63
CA PRO A 434 0.90 4.56 15.67
C PRO A 434 -0.18 4.92 16.70
N ALA A 435 -0.20 6.17 17.19
CA ALA A 435 -1.16 6.62 18.19
C ALA A 435 -2.53 7.02 17.62
N ASP A 436 -2.64 7.18 16.30
CA ASP A 436 -3.87 7.55 15.61
C ASP A 436 -4.93 6.44 15.71
N PRO A 437 -6.08 6.67 16.38
CA PRO A 437 -7.06 5.61 16.66
C PRO A 437 -7.75 5.07 15.39
N LEU A 438 -7.77 5.84 14.31
CA LEU A 438 -8.41 5.45 13.05
C LEU A 438 -7.45 4.68 12.13
N THR A 439 -6.14 4.66 12.43
CA THR A 439 -5.14 3.93 11.64
C THR A 439 -4.37 2.88 12.44
N ARG A 440 -3.82 3.23 13.61
CA ARG A 440 -3.04 2.36 14.50
C ARG A 440 -1.84 1.70 13.81
N GLY A 441 -1.07 2.49 13.05
CA GLY A 441 0.09 2.04 12.29
C GLY A 441 0.31 2.86 11.03
N SER A 442 1.42 2.63 10.34
CA SER A 442 1.76 3.39 9.13
C SER A 442 1.23 2.69 7.87
N TRP A 443 2.10 2.12 7.03
CA TRP A 443 1.64 1.26 5.94
C TRP A 443 1.61 -0.21 6.36
N ALA A 444 0.89 -1.07 5.65
CA ALA A 444 0.94 -2.50 5.95
C ALA A 444 2.29 -3.11 5.55
N SER A 445 2.95 -3.69 6.54
CA SER A 445 4.05 -4.65 6.36
C SER A 445 3.76 -5.84 7.28
N LEU A 446 3.73 -7.04 6.72
CA LEU A 446 3.38 -8.25 7.47
C LEU A 446 4.61 -8.84 8.18
N GLY A 447 4.43 -9.29 9.41
CA GLY A 447 5.42 -10.09 10.13
C GLY A 447 5.39 -11.57 9.69
N PRO A 448 6.28 -12.42 10.22
CA PRO A 448 6.33 -13.86 9.92
C PRO A 448 5.04 -14.58 10.35
N ALA A 449 4.47 -15.40 9.47
CA ALA A 449 3.33 -16.24 9.81
C ALA A 449 3.63 -17.19 10.98
N ASP A 450 2.61 -17.58 11.76
CA ASP A 450 2.80 -18.55 12.83
C ASP A 450 3.06 -19.96 12.27
N LYS A 451 2.42 -20.30 11.14
CA LYS A 451 2.60 -21.55 10.42
C LYS A 451 2.69 -21.32 8.92
N PRO A 452 3.36 -22.23 8.18
CA PRO A 452 3.36 -22.22 6.72
C PRO A 452 1.95 -22.06 6.13
N GLY A 453 1.77 -21.03 5.31
CA GLY A 453 0.55 -20.76 4.57
C GLY A 453 -0.49 -19.90 5.29
N ASP A 454 -0.26 -19.53 6.55
CA ASP A 454 -1.20 -18.67 7.29
C ASP A 454 -1.34 -17.29 6.65
N THR A 455 -0.28 -16.78 6.00
CA THR A 455 -0.37 -15.50 5.27
C THR A 455 -1.43 -15.56 4.17
N LEU A 456 -1.49 -16.66 3.41
CA LEU A 456 -2.49 -16.84 2.35
C LEU A 456 -3.89 -17.01 2.94
N ARG A 457 -4.01 -17.77 4.03
CA ARG A 457 -5.27 -18.00 4.74
C ARG A 457 -5.87 -16.68 5.24
N HIS A 458 -5.06 -15.86 5.92
CA HIS A 458 -5.46 -14.53 6.38
C HIS A 458 -5.77 -13.59 5.22
N LEU A 459 -4.95 -13.58 4.17
CA LEU A 459 -5.16 -12.72 3.00
C LEU A 459 -6.48 -13.05 2.28
N ALA A 460 -6.79 -14.34 2.09
CA ALA A 460 -8.05 -14.79 1.51
C ALA A 460 -9.26 -14.33 2.34
N ALA A 461 -9.17 -14.46 3.67
CA ALA A 461 -10.22 -13.97 4.57
C ALA A 461 -10.34 -12.44 4.55
N LEU A 462 -9.24 -11.70 4.52
CA LEU A 462 -9.27 -10.23 4.46
C LEU A 462 -9.85 -9.71 3.14
N GLN A 463 -9.62 -10.39 2.01
CA GLN A 463 -10.15 -10.01 0.69
C GLN A 463 -11.60 -10.43 0.45
N ALA A 464 -12.08 -11.50 1.09
CA ALA A 464 -13.45 -11.98 0.92
C ALA A 464 -14.48 -10.94 1.43
N PRO A 465 -15.70 -10.89 0.87
CA PRO A 465 -16.78 -10.10 1.45
C PRO A 465 -17.18 -10.61 2.85
N HIS A 466 -17.77 -9.73 3.66
CA HIS A 466 -18.40 -10.06 4.96
C HIS A 466 -19.91 -9.87 4.88
N GLY A 467 -20.62 -10.84 4.29
CA GLY A 467 -22.04 -10.68 3.98
C GLY A 467 -22.24 -9.59 2.92
N LEU A 468 -22.87 -8.48 3.32
CA LEU A 468 -23.18 -7.32 2.49
C LEU A 468 -22.06 -6.26 2.46
N LEU A 469 -20.93 -6.53 3.14
CA LEU A 469 -19.75 -5.66 3.13
C LEU A 469 -18.69 -6.19 2.15
N GLU A 470 -18.28 -5.36 1.21
CA GLU A 470 -17.07 -5.58 0.42
C GLU A 470 -15.86 -5.03 1.20
N MET A 471 -14.77 -5.79 1.25
CA MET A 471 -13.60 -5.47 2.09
C MET A 471 -12.47 -4.90 1.23
N ALA A 472 -12.17 -3.61 1.39
CA ALA A 472 -11.22 -2.91 0.52
C ALA A 472 -10.12 -2.17 1.30
N SER A 473 -8.86 -2.55 1.16
CA SER A 473 -7.76 -1.81 1.80
C SER A 473 -6.45 -2.03 1.05
N GLY A 474 -5.56 -1.04 1.14
CA GLY A 474 -4.16 -1.22 0.77
C GLY A 474 -3.46 -2.29 1.62
N ASP A 475 -4.03 -2.71 2.75
CA ASP A 475 -3.43 -3.66 3.70
C ASP A 475 -3.55 -5.12 3.27
N TRP A 476 -4.46 -5.42 2.34
CA TRP A 476 -4.67 -6.77 1.81
C TRP A 476 -4.82 -6.76 0.29
N ALA A 477 -4.25 -5.76 -0.38
CA ALA A 477 -4.13 -5.73 -1.83
C ALA A 477 -3.28 -6.92 -2.34
N LYS A 478 -3.42 -7.27 -3.63
CA LYS A 478 -2.76 -8.44 -4.20
C LYS A 478 -1.29 -8.18 -4.45
N GLY A 479 -0.99 -7.05 -5.09
CA GLY A 479 0.34 -6.66 -5.52
C GLY A 479 1.05 -5.74 -4.54
N TRP A 480 0.98 -4.44 -4.83
CA TRP A 480 1.56 -3.36 -4.03
C TRP A 480 0.77 -3.10 -2.72
N ARG A 481 0.58 -4.16 -1.92
CA ARG A 481 0.08 -4.09 -0.55
C ARG A 481 0.98 -3.18 0.29
N GLY A 482 0.35 -2.34 1.10
CA GLY A 482 1.00 -1.27 1.86
C GLY A 482 1.18 0.03 1.08
N PHE A 483 0.91 0.07 -0.22
CA PHE A 483 1.06 1.27 -1.05
C PHE A 483 -0.29 1.90 -1.40
N ILE A 484 -0.23 3.15 -1.86
CA ILE A 484 -1.37 3.86 -2.45
C ILE A 484 -1.95 3.06 -3.63
N ASP A 485 -1.09 2.42 -4.42
CA ASP A 485 -1.47 1.58 -5.55
C ASP A 485 -2.40 0.44 -5.16
N GLY A 486 -2.03 -0.34 -4.14
CA GLY A 486 -2.87 -1.42 -3.62
C GLY A 486 -4.19 -0.93 -3.03
N ALA A 487 -4.21 0.29 -2.46
CA ALA A 487 -5.46 0.89 -2.01
C ALA A 487 -6.41 1.17 -3.19
N ILE A 488 -5.90 1.75 -4.28
CA ILE A 488 -6.69 2.03 -5.49
C ILE A 488 -7.14 0.72 -6.16
N GLU A 489 -6.27 -0.28 -6.29
CA GLU A 489 -6.61 -1.64 -6.77
C GLU A 489 -7.84 -2.18 -6.04
N SER A 490 -7.76 -2.19 -4.71
CA SER A 490 -8.77 -2.78 -3.85
C SER A 490 -10.08 -2.00 -3.93
N GLY A 491 -10.02 -0.67 -3.97
CA GLY A 491 -11.20 0.19 -4.11
C GLY A 491 -11.97 -0.03 -5.41
N ILE A 492 -11.27 -0.11 -6.56
CA ILE A 492 -11.91 -0.34 -7.87
C ILE A 492 -12.61 -1.70 -7.90
N THR A 493 -11.91 -2.76 -7.49
CA THR A 493 -12.40 -4.13 -7.61
C THR A 493 -13.62 -4.41 -6.73
N THR A 494 -13.60 -3.91 -5.49
CA THR A 494 -14.68 -4.06 -4.51
C THR A 494 -15.90 -3.20 -4.82
N ALA A 495 -15.72 -1.97 -5.32
CA ALA A 495 -16.82 -1.13 -5.80
C ALA A 495 -17.64 -1.82 -6.91
N ARG A 496 -16.96 -2.49 -7.84
CA ARG A 496 -17.63 -3.29 -8.88
C ARG A 496 -18.39 -4.48 -8.29
N ALA A 497 -17.85 -5.13 -7.25
CA ALA A 497 -18.54 -6.20 -6.54
C ALA A 497 -19.80 -5.70 -5.84
N ALA A 498 -19.71 -4.58 -5.11
CA ALA A 498 -20.85 -3.94 -4.47
C ALA A 498 -21.96 -3.61 -5.47
N ARG A 499 -21.61 -3.00 -6.61
CA ARG A 499 -22.56 -2.70 -7.70
C ARG A 499 -23.24 -3.95 -8.25
N ARG A 500 -22.47 -5.01 -8.58
CA ARG A 500 -23.06 -6.28 -9.04
C ARG A 500 -24.02 -6.86 -8.01
N GLY A 501 -23.65 -6.82 -6.72
CA GLY A 501 -24.51 -7.27 -5.65
C GLY A 501 -25.83 -6.48 -5.52
N ILE A 502 -25.83 -5.19 -5.89
CA ILE A 502 -27.04 -4.38 -5.98
C ILE A 502 -27.90 -4.75 -7.20
N GLU A 503 -27.27 -4.96 -8.34
CA GLU A 503 -27.92 -5.28 -9.62
C GLU A 503 -28.53 -6.69 -9.59
N GLU A 504 -27.85 -7.68 -9.02
CA GLU A 504 -28.34 -9.05 -8.85
C GLU A 504 -29.48 -9.16 -7.83
N ALA A 505 -29.50 -8.28 -6.83
CA ALA A 505 -30.55 -8.23 -5.81
C ALA A 505 -31.77 -7.40 -6.24
N ALA A 506 -31.69 -6.64 -7.33
CA ALA A 506 -32.86 -5.99 -7.89
C ALA A 506 -33.82 -7.09 -8.41
N PRO A 507 -35.14 -7.00 -8.14
CA PRO A 507 -36.08 -7.95 -8.71
C PRO A 507 -35.86 -7.96 -10.22
N SER A 508 -35.56 -9.14 -10.78
CA SER A 508 -35.43 -9.30 -12.22
C SER A 508 -36.65 -8.64 -12.83
N ALA A 509 -36.47 -7.56 -13.59
CA ALA A 509 -37.54 -7.06 -14.44
C ALA A 509 -38.02 -8.30 -15.21
N GLY A 510 -39.30 -8.64 -15.00
CA GLY A 510 -39.84 -9.94 -15.38
C GLY A 510 -39.38 -10.31 -16.78
N ILE A 511 -38.92 -11.56 -16.92
CA ILE A 511 -38.72 -12.18 -18.23
C ILE A 511 -40.12 -12.32 -18.85
N SER A 512 -40.65 -11.23 -19.38
CA SER A 512 -41.84 -11.20 -20.21
C SER A 512 -41.75 -10.21 -21.38
N ASP A 513 -40.71 -9.34 -21.45
CA ASP A 513 -40.61 -8.35 -22.55
C ASP A 513 -39.23 -8.24 -23.25
N LEU A 514 -38.30 -9.16 -23.02
CA LEU A 514 -37.10 -9.25 -23.85
C LEU A 514 -37.36 -10.11 -25.09
N LYS A 515 -37.73 -9.46 -26.20
CA LYS A 515 -37.46 -10.00 -27.53
C LYS A 515 -35.95 -10.19 -27.66
N VAL A 516 -35.51 -11.42 -27.48
CA VAL A 516 -34.15 -11.89 -27.76
C VAL A 516 -33.86 -11.60 -29.24
N THR A 517 -33.13 -10.52 -29.50
CA THR A 517 -32.39 -10.36 -30.76
C THR A 517 -31.00 -10.90 -30.49
N ALA A 518 -30.82 -12.19 -30.72
CA ALA A 518 -29.53 -12.85 -30.62
C ALA A 518 -28.62 -12.36 -31.75
N LEU A 519 -27.76 -11.39 -31.47
CA LEU A 519 -26.55 -11.14 -32.25
C LEU A 519 -25.49 -12.16 -31.82
N LEU A 520 -25.65 -13.38 -32.33
CA LEU A 520 -24.61 -14.40 -32.30
C LEU A 520 -23.54 -14.03 -33.32
N TYR A 521 -22.47 -13.38 -32.85
CA TYR A 521 -21.21 -13.33 -33.58
C TYR A 521 -20.51 -14.69 -33.41
N PHE A 522 -20.90 -15.67 -34.23
CA PHE A 522 -20.14 -16.90 -34.42
C PHE A 522 -19.29 -16.73 -35.68
N ASP A 523 -18.00 -16.47 -35.50
CA ASP A 523 -17.00 -16.64 -36.56
C ASP A 523 -16.83 -18.15 -36.82
N LYS A 524 -17.39 -18.60 -37.95
CA LYS A 524 -17.40 -19.98 -38.43
C LYS A 524 -16.23 -20.28 -39.38
N SER A 525 -15.08 -19.60 -39.23
CA SER A 525 -13.92 -19.81 -40.10
C SER A 525 -12.70 -20.40 -39.39
N ARG A 526 -12.86 -21.48 -38.62
CA ARG A 526 -11.77 -22.44 -38.31
C ARG A 526 -12.35 -23.68 -37.63
N TYR A 527 -11.92 -24.85 -38.09
CA TYR A 527 -12.24 -26.21 -37.63
C TYR A 527 -13.56 -26.84 -38.08
N LEU A 528 -13.48 -27.63 -39.16
CA LEU A 528 -13.91 -29.04 -39.15
C LEU A 528 -13.34 -29.78 -40.36
N GLY A 529 -12.69 -30.90 -40.09
CA GLY A 529 -12.24 -31.83 -41.11
C GLY A 529 -11.56 -33.04 -40.49
N LEU A 530 -12.27 -33.82 -39.68
CA LEU A 530 -11.92 -35.23 -39.41
C LEU A 530 -13.12 -36.02 -38.83
N VAL A 531 -13.48 -37.07 -39.57
CA VAL A 531 -14.13 -38.34 -39.16
C VAL A 531 -15.66 -38.43 -39.07
N SER A 532 -16.29 -38.89 -40.16
CA SER A 532 -16.93 -40.22 -40.32
C SER A 532 -18.27 -40.19 -41.08
N LYS A 533 -18.41 -41.06 -42.09
CA LYS A 533 -19.35 -42.19 -42.08
C LYS A 533 -19.35 -43.01 -43.36
N ALA A 534 -19.71 -44.28 -43.15
CA ALA A 534 -20.39 -45.22 -44.04
C ALA A 534 -19.52 -46.19 -44.88
N GLY A 535 -19.58 -47.47 -44.49
CA GLY A 535 -19.36 -48.60 -45.39
C GLY A 535 -20.70 -49.12 -45.92
N VAL A 536 -20.72 -49.49 -47.20
CA VAL A 536 -21.58 -50.50 -47.82
C VAL A 536 -20.78 -51.16 -48.95
N LEU A 537 -20.85 -52.48 -49.02
CA LEU A 537 -20.19 -53.40 -49.96
C LEU A 537 -20.79 -53.33 -51.39
N ALA A 538 -19.95 -53.47 -52.42
CA ALA A 538 -20.00 -54.54 -53.44
C ALA A 538 -19.33 -54.15 -54.78
N GLY A 539 -18.37 -54.97 -55.22
CA GLY A 539 -18.18 -55.46 -56.59
C GLY A 539 -17.80 -54.50 -57.72
N GLY A 540 -16.60 -54.67 -58.28
CA GLY A 540 -16.23 -54.11 -59.59
C GLY A 540 -14.72 -54.03 -59.75
N ALA A 541 -14.15 -54.83 -60.63
CA ALA A 541 -12.74 -55.15 -60.71
C ALA A 541 -11.93 -54.23 -61.67
N ILE A 542 -10.60 -54.44 -61.63
CA ILE A 542 -9.59 -54.31 -62.71
C ILE A 542 -8.63 -53.10 -62.60
N SER A 543 -7.36 -53.45 -62.26
CA SER A 543 -6.01 -53.03 -62.74
C SER A 543 -5.83 -51.66 -63.43
N GLU A 544 -4.76 -50.88 -63.34
CA GLU A 544 -3.30 -51.03 -63.09
C GLU A 544 -2.73 -49.68 -62.58
N PRO A 545 -1.50 -49.61 -62.04
CA PRO A 545 -0.81 -48.35 -61.75
C PRO A 545 0.21 -47.98 -62.85
N GLY A 546 0.12 -46.75 -63.36
CA GLY A 546 1.10 -46.15 -64.28
C GLY A 546 1.57 -44.79 -63.76
N SER A 547 2.87 -44.70 -63.53
CA SER A 547 3.64 -43.61 -62.93
C SER A 547 4.07 -42.51 -63.92
N CYS A 548 4.81 -41.53 -63.37
CA CYS A 548 5.62 -40.45 -64.01
C CYS A 548 4.86 -39.16 -64.34
N ALA A 549 5.35 -37.95 -64.05
CA ALA A 549 6.65 -37.42 -63.57
C ALA A 549 6.38 -36.04 -62.91
N LEU A 550 7.20 -35.38 -62.08
CA LEU A 550 8.63 -35.07 -62.10
C LEU A 550 9.08 -34.71 -60.67
N GLU A 551 10.36 -34.97 -60.36
CA GLU A 551 11.12 -34.39 -59.23
C GLU A 551 11.38 -32.89 -59.42
#